data_AF-A0A1G0A3Z4-F1
#
_entry.id   AF-A0A1G0A3Z4-F1
#
_cell.length_a   1.000
_cell.length_b   1.000
_cell.length_c   1.000
_cell.angle_alpha   90.00
_cell.angle_beta   90.00
_cell.angle_gamma   90.00
#
_symmetry.space_group_name_H-M   'P 1'
#
loop_
_entity.id
_entity.type
_entity.pdbx_description
1 polymer ?
#
loop_
_entity_poly.entity_id
_entity_poly.type
_entity_poly.pdbx_seq_one_letter_code
_entity_poly.pdbx_strand_id
1 'polypeptide(L)'
;MTEETKLIERARAGDNKAFEALVLKYKDRLYGIASSVCARMPSEAQDVAQEAFISAFRNISSFKANAAFGTWLYRIAANNCWQRFRKVKAERLSELPGESSKGHPAGSHVSESALKNELSRAVSKALASLSADHRLAITLCD
;
A
#
# COMPACT_ATOMS: atom_id res chain seq x y z
N MET A 1 7.20 -9.68 25.30
CA MET A 1 7.06 -8.41 24.55
C MET A 1 8.29 -8.27 23.66
N THR A 2 8.13 -8.27 22.33
CA THR A 2 9.26 -8.20 21.40
C THR A 2 9.80 -6.77 21.30
N GLU A 3 11.04 -6.61 20.83
CA GLU A 3 11.61 -5.27 20.58
C GLU A 3 10.76 -4.47 19.59
N GLU A 4 10.17 -5.13 18.59
CA GLU A 4 9.23 -4.47 17.67
C GLU A 4 7.98 -3.95 18.37
N THR A 5 7.37 -4.74 19.27
CA THR A 5 6.20 -4.28 20.03
C THR A 5 6.53 -3.07 20.89
N LYS A 6 7.71 -3.03 21.51
CA LYS A 6 8.15 -1.86 22.30
C LYS A 6 8.29 -0.61 21.44
N LEU A 7 8.88 -0.73 20.25
CA LEU A 7 9.01 0.37 19.30
C LEU A 7 7.66 0.87 18.83
N ILE A 8 6.72 -0.03 18.55
CA ILE A 8 5.35 0.32 18.15
C ILE A 8 4.64 1.09 19.26
N GLU A 9 4.65 0.60 20.50
CA GLU A 9 3.96 1.27 21.61
C GLU A 9 4.54 2.67 21.90
N ARG A 10 5.87 2.81 21.84
CA ARG A 10 6.52 4.12 21.96
C ARG A 10 6.15 5.05 20.80
N ALA A 11 6.16 4.55 19.57
CA ALA A 11 5.75 5.33 18.40
C ALA A 11 4.28 5.77 18.48
N ARG A 12 3.39 4.90 18.98
CA ARG A 12 1.98 5.23 19.26
C ARG A 12 1.83 6.34 20.29
N ALA A 13 2.73 6.41 21.27
CA ALA A 13 2.79 7.47 22.27
C ALA A 13 3.47 8.76 21.77
N GLY A 14 3.89 8.84 20.50
CA GLY A 14 4.51 10.03 19.91
C GLY A 14 6.04 10.04 19.94
N ASP A 15 6.70 8.93 20.26
CA ASP A 15 8.16 8.82 20.19
C ASP A 15 8.64 8.71 18.74
N ASN A 16 9.10 9.84 18.20
CA ASN A 16 9.63 9.91 16.83
C ASN A 16 10.84 9.02 16.59
N LYS A 17 11.71 8.81 17.59
CA LYS A 17 12.89 7.93 17.44
C LYS A 17 12.47 6.46 17.35
N ALA A 18 11.43 6.09 18.08
CA ALA A 18 10.87 4.75 17.98
C ALA A 18 10.25 4.51 16.60
N PHE A 19 9.55 5.50 16.04
CA PHE A 19 9.04 5.41 14.67
C PHE A 19 10.17 5.35 13.64
N GLU A 20 11.22 6.16 13.78
CA GLU A 20 12.40 6.13 12.91
C GLU A 20 13.04 4.74 12.88
N ALA A 21 13.18 4.08 14.03
CA ALA A 21 13.68 2.70 14.09
C ALA A 21 12.78 1.71 13.33
N LEU A 22 11.46 1.89 13.36
CA LEU A 22 10.52 1.12 12.54
C LEU A 22 10.72 1.40 11.05
N VAL A 23 10.90 2.67 10.65
CA VAL A 23 11.18 3.04 9.25
C VAL A 23 12.44 2.34 8.76
N LEU A 24 13.54 2.45 9.50
CA LEU A 24 14.82 1.82 9.14
C LEU A 24 14.70 0.31 9.00
N LYS A 25 13.90 -0.34 9.85
CA LYS A 25 13.66 -1.78 9.79
C LYS A 25 12.85 -2.21 8.57
N TYR A 26 11.92 -1.37 8.12
CA TYR A 26 10.94 -1.75 7.09
C TYR A 26 11.19 -1.14 5.70
N LYS A 27 12.08 -0.15 5.56
CA LYS A 27 12.28 0.62 4.32
C LYS A 27 12.55 -0.25 3.10
N ASP A 28 13.46 -1.23 3.20
CA ASP A 28 13.89 -2.02 2.04
C ASP A 28 12.79 -3.00 1.62
N ARG A 29 12.11 -3.60 2.61
CA ARG A 29 10.96 -4.47 2.38
C ARG A 29 9.79 -3.69 1.77
N LEU A 30 9.49 -2.50 2.29
CA LEU A 30 8.40 -1.67 1.77
C LEU A 30 8.71 -1.19 0.35
N TYR A 31 9.95 -0.80 0.08
CA TYR A 31 10.39 -0.43 -1.26
C TYR A 31 10.25 -1.59 -2.25
N GLY A 32 10.78 -2.77 -1.93
CA GLY A 32 10.65 -3.94 -2.82
C GLY A 32 9.20 -4.31 -3.13
N ILE A 33 8.31 -4.15 -2.16
CA ILE A 33 6.88 -4.34 -2.36
C ILE A 33 6.28 -3.22 -3.22
N ALA A 34 6.59 -1.96 -2.94
CA ALA A 34 6.15 -0.83 -3.76
C ALA A 34 6.60 -0.99 -5.21
N SER A 35 7.84 -1.43 -5.47
CA SER A 35 8.34 -1.76 -6.80
C SER A 35 7.53 -2.88 -7.47
N SER A 36 7.14 -3.91 -6.72
CA SER A 36 6.29 -4.99 -7.25
C SER A 36 4.87 -4.54 -7.57
N VAL A 37 4.27 -3.65 -6.77
CA VAL A 37 2.91 -3.15 -6.99
C VAL A 37 2.89 -2.07 -8.07
N CYS A 38 3.91 -1.21 -8.10
CA CYS A 38 4.14 -0.17 -9.11
C CYS A 38 4.91 -0.70 -10.33
N ALA A 39 4.87 -2.00 -10.67
CA ALA A 39 5.72 -2.60 -11.71
C ALA A 39 5.63 -1.91 -13.09
N ARG A 40 4.54 -1.18 -13.37
CA ARG A 40 4.35 -0.40 -14.61
C ARG A 40 4.88 1.05 -14.53
N MET A 41 5.34 1.48 -13.35
CA MET A 41 5.77 2.85 -13.02
C MET A 41 6.93 2.81 -11.99
N PRO A 42 8.15 2.40 -12.38
CA PRO A 42 9.25 2.20 -11.43
C PRO A 42 9.69 3.47 -10.69
N SER A 43 9.57 4.64 -11.33
CA SER A 43 9.85 5.95 -10.72
C SER A 43 8.93 6.25 -9.53
N GLU A 44 7.71 5.72 -9.54
CA GLU A 44 6.70 6.00 -8.53
C GLU A 44 6.85 5.13 -7.27
N ALA A 45 7.62 4.05 -7.34
CA ALA A 45 7.77 3.11 -6.23
C ALA A 45 8.40 3.77 -4.99
N GLN A 46 9.38 4.66 -5.21
CA GLN A 46 10.03 5.40 -4.13
C GLN A 46 9.07 6.37 -3.46
N ASP A 47 8.34 7.15 -4.25
CA ASP A 47 7.32 8.09 -3.77
C ASP A 47 6.22 7.38 -2.98
N VAL A 48 5.72 6.25 -3.51
CA VAL A 48 4.70 5.44 -2.83
C VAL A 48 5.20 4.91 -1.49
N ALA A 49 6.45 4.43 -1.43
CA ALA A 49 7.05 3.96 -0.18
C ALA A 49 7.19 5.10 0.84
N GLN A 50 7.62 6.28 0.40
CA GLN A 50 7.74 7.46 1.26
C GLN A 50 6.37 7.90 1.78
N GLU A 51 5.38 8.07 0.90
CA GLU A 51 4.01 8.45 1.25
C GLU A 51 3.39 7.42 2.21
N ALA A 52 3.73 6.14 2.06
CA ALA A 52 3.28 5.10 2.95
C ALA A 52 3.85 5.25 4.36
N PHE A 53 5.13 5.61 4.51
CA PHE A 53 5.70 5.91 5.83
C PHE A 53 5.11 7.19 6.44
N ILE A 54 4.86 8.22 5.64
CA ILE A 54 4.19 9.45 6.12
C ILE A 54 2.77 9.14 6.61
N SER A 55 2.03 8.35 5.82
CA SER A 55 0.69 7.90 6.18
C SER A 55 0.69 7.01 7.41
N ALA A 56 1.69 6.13 7.54
CA ALA A 56 1.88 5.31 8.73
C ALA A 56 2.19 6.16 9.95
N PHE A 57 3.07 7.17 9.84
CA PHE A 57 3.39 8.09 10.93
C PHE A 57 2.14 8.80 11.43
N ARG A 58 1.32 9.35 10.52
CA ARG A 58 0.07 10.04 10.85
C ARG A 58 -0.97 9.14 11.51
N ASN A 59 -0.99 7.86 11.16
CA ASN A 59 -2.01 6.92 11.62
C ASN A 59 -1.51 5.91 12.66
N ILE A 60 -0.26 6.03 13.13
CA ILE A 60 0.36 5.04 14.02
C ILE A 60 -0.45 4.84 15.31
N SER A 61 -1.03 5.91 15.86
CA SER A 61 -1.87 5.87 17.06
C SER A 61 -3.10 4.94 16.91
N SER A 62 -3.64 4.84 15.69
CA SER A 62 -4.77 3.99 15.32
C SER A 62 -4.40 2.53 15.03
N PHE A 63 -3.10 2.22 14.95
CA PHE A 63 -2.63 0.86 14.74
C PHE A 63 -3.09 -0.03 15.91
N LYS A 64 -3.81 -1.09 15.58
CA LYS A 64 -4.23 -2.13 16.52
C LYS A 64 -3.24 -3.27 16.44
N ALA A 65 -2.69 -3.69 17.58
CA ALA A 65 -1.72 -4.78 17.67
C ALA A 65 -2.31 -6.19 17.43
N ASN A 66 -3.50 -6.28 16.80
CA ASN A 66 -4.11 -7.52 16.35
C ASN A 66 -3.59 -7.98 14.98
N ALA A 67 -2.86 -7.13 14.25
CA ALA A 67 -2.17 -7.47 13.02
C ALA A 67 -0.66 -7.17 13.15
N ALA A 68 0.18 -7.87 12.39
CA ALA A 68 1.61 -7.54 12.32
C ALA A 68 1.80 -6.13 11.70
N PHE A 69 2.74 -5.36 12.24
CA PHE A 69 3.01 -3.99 11.78
C PHE A 69 3.36 -3.93 10.29
N GLY A 70 4.19 -4.87 9.82
CA GLY A 70 4.52 -4.97 8.40
C GLY A 70 3.30 -5.17 7.50
N THR A 71 2.29 -5.92 7.95
CA THR A 71 1.03 -6.13 7.21
C THR A 71 0.22 -4.84 7.14
N TRP A 72 0.14 -4.11 8.25
CA TRP A 72 -0.56 -2.82 8.28
C TRP A 72 0.13 -1.77 7.39
N LEU A 73 1.46 -1.65 7.49
CA LEU A 73 2.26 -0.76 6.66
C LEU A 73 2.13 -1.11 5.17
N TYR A 74 2.08 -2.39 4.85
CA TYR A 74 1.85 -2.85 3.49
C TYR A 74 0.49 -2.42 2.94
N ARG A 75 -0.59 -2.55 3.72
CA ARG A 75 -1.93 -2.10 3.30
C ARG A 75 -1.94 -0.61 2.98
N ILE A 76 -1.21 0.20 3.73
CA ILE A 76 -1.05 1.63 3.47
C ILE A 76 -0.36 1.84 2.11
N ALA A 77 0.76 1.15 1.86
CA ALA A 77 1.48 1.28 0.58
C ALA A 77 0.64 0.84 -0.63
N ALA A 78 -0.11 -0.26 -0.51
CA ALA A 78 -1.01 -0.72 -1.57
C ALA A 78 -2.11 0.32 -1.88
N ASN A 79 -2.71 0.92 -0.85
CA ASN A 79 -3.69 1.98 -1.01
C ASN A 79 -3.09 3.21 -1.69
N ASN A 80 -1.89 3.63 -1.31
CA ASN A 80 -1.20 4.77 -1.90
C ASN A 80 -0.88 4.54 -3.38
N CYS A 81 -0.36 3.36 -3.72
CA CYS A 81 -0.14 2.98 -5.12
C CYS A 81 -1.45 3.03 -5.94
N TRP A 82 -2.55 2.52 -5.38
CA TRP A 82 -3.84 2.54 -6.04
C TRP A 82 -4.33 3.96 -6.32
N GLN A 83 -4.25 4.85 -5.33
CA GLN A 83 -4.63 6.26 -5.48
C GLN A 83 -3.78 6.95 -6.56
N ARG A 84 -2.46 6.70 -6.54
CA ARG A 84 -1.51 7.25 -7.53
C ARG A 84 -1.83 6.77 -8.95
N PHE A 85 -2.06 5.47 -9.13
CA PHE A 85 -2.45 4.91 -10.43
C PHE A 85 -3.76 5.49 -10.96
N ARG A 86 -4.77 5.67 -10.09
CA ARG A 86 -6.03 6.33 -10.45
C ARG A 86 -5.80 7.75 -10.96
N LYS A 87 -4.94 8.52 -10.28
CA LYS A 87 -4.62 9.90 -10.64
C LYS A 87 -3.92 9.98 -12.01
N VAL A 88 -2.85 9.21 -12.21
CA VAL A 88 -2.11 9.17 -13.48
C VAL A 88 -3.01 8.74 -14.65
N LYS A 89 -3.91 7.77 -14.44
CA LYS A 89 -4.88 7.35 -15.47
C LYS A 89 -5.86 8.47 -15.82
N ALA A 90 -6.33 9.23 -14.83
CA ALA A 90 -7.25 10.35 -15.06
C ALA A 90 -6.56 11.50 -15.81
N GLU A 91 -5.33 11.84 -15.44
CA GLU A 91 -4.53 12.89 -16.09
C GLU A 91 -4.25 12.56 -17.57
N ARG A 92 -3.86 11.33 -17.87
CA ARG A 92 -3.68 10.87 -19.27
C ARG A 92 -4.95 10.92 -20.11
N LEU A 93 -6.12 10.75 -19.50
CA LEU A 93 -7.40 10.85 -20.21
C LEU A 93 -7.77 12.31 -20.51
N SER A 94 -7.34 13.26 -19.66
CA SER A 94 -7.58 14.69 -19.86
C SER A 94 -6.62 15.37 -20.84
N GLU A 95 -5.44 14.79 -21.10
CA GLU A 95 -4.41 15.36 -21.99
C GLU A 95 -4.63 15.06 -23.49
N LEU A 96 -5.66 14.29 -23.86
CA LEU A 96 -6.02 14.06 -25.26
C LEU A 96 -6.67 15.33 -25.86
N PRO A 97 -6.04 16.03 -26.83
CA PRO A 97 -6.62 17.22 -27.42
C PRO A 97 -7.70 16.82 -28.44
N GLY A 98 -8.96 17.09 -28.07
CA GLY A 98 -10.07 17.33 -28.99
C GLY A 98 -10.59 16.14 -29.80
N GLU A 99 -11.65 15.51 -29.31
CA GLU A 99 -12.83 15.24 -30.15
C GLU A 99 -14.10 15.47 -29.35
N SER A 100 -14.73 16.62 -29.60
CA SER A 100 -16.16 16.78 -29.40
C SER A 100 -16.87 15.84 -30.38
N SER A 101 -17.25 14.64 -29.93
CA SER A 101 -18.16 13.78 -30.66
C SER A 101 -19.22 13.22 -29.72
N LYS A 102 -20.46 13.47 -30.10
CA LYS A 102 -21.70 13.18 -29.39
C LYS A 102 -21.83 11.69 -29.07
N GLY A 103 -22.08 11.39 -27.79
CA GLY A 103 -22.90 10.31 -27.26
C GLY A 103 -22.76 8.90 -27.86
N HIS A 104 -22.15 7.99 -27.08
CA HIS A 104 -22.63 6.63 -26.83
C HIS A 104 -22.17 6.18 -25.41
N PRO A 105 -23.07 5.73 -24.51
CA PRO A 105 -22.72 5.28 -23.17
C PRO A 105 -22.63 3.75 -23.13
N ALA A 106 -21.48 3.15 -23.42
CA ALA A 106 -21.21 1.74 -23.12
C ALA A 106 -19.74 1.43 -23.41
N GLY A 107 -18.88 1.39 -22.40
CA GLY A 107 -17.48 1.02 -22.63
C GLY A 107 -16.61 1.04 -21.40
N SER A 108 -16.55 -0.11 -20.72
CA SER A 108 -15.48 -0.47 -19.77
C SER A 108 -15.46 0.26 -18.43
N HIS A 109 -16.56 0.17 -17.68
CA HIS A 109 -16.45 0.08 -16.23
C HIS A 109 -15.83 -1.30 -15.91
N VAL A 110 -14.50 -1.44 -16.07
CA VAL A 110 -13.79 -2.54 -15.39
C VAL A 110 -14.14 -2.33 -13.93
N SER A 111 -15.00 -3.19 -13.40
CA SER A 111 -15.65 -2.93 -12.13
C SER A 111 -14.58 -2.61 -11.09
N GLU A 112 -14.77 -1.55 -10.32
CA GLU A 112 -13.82 -1.17 -9.27
C GLU A 112 -13.56 -2.36 -8.31
N SER A 113 -14.54 -3.28 -8.20
CA SER A 113 -14.40 -4.57 -7.53
C SER A 113 -13.47 -5.56 -8.26
N ALA A 114 -13.49 -5.63 -9.59
CA ALA A 114 -12.59 -6.48 -10.38
C ALA A 114 -11.13 -6.01 -10.26
N LEU A 115 -10.91 -4.70 -10.25
CA LEU A 115 -9.58 -4.10 -10.06
C LEU A 115 -9.08 -4.25 -8.62
N LYS A 116 -9.97 -4.04 -7.63
CA LYS A 116 -9.67 -4.39 -6.22
C LYS A 116 -9.35 -5.87 -6.07
N ASN A 117 -10.05 -6.75 -6.77
CA ASN A 117 -9.79 -8.19 -6.73
C ASN A 117 -8.46 -8.54 -7.40
N GLU A 118 -8.08 -7.87 -8.49
CA GLU A 118 -6.80 -8.06 -9.15
C GLU A 118 -5.64 -7.53 -8.29
N LEU A 119 -5.81 -6.38 -7.64
CA LEU A 119 -4.88 -5.86 -6.65
C LEU A 119 -4.79 -6.80 -5.43
N SER A 120 -5.92 -7.26 -4.89
CA SER A 120 -5.98 -8.27 -3.81
C SER A 120 -5.34 -9.60 -4.21
N ARG A 121 -5.40 -9.99 -5.49
CA ARG A 121 -4.68 -11.16 -6.01
C ARG A 121 -3.18 -10.91 -6.14
N ALA A 122 -2.77 -9.75 -6.64
CA ALA A 122 -1.36 -9.36 -6.69
C ALA A 122 -0.77 -9.26 -5.28
N VAL A 123 -1.56 -8.73 -4.35
CA VAL A 123 -1.32 -8.72 -2.90
C VAL A 123 -1.16 -10.14 -2.38
N SER A 124 -2.12 -11.03 -2.65
CA SER A 124 -2.09 -12.43 -2.22
C SER A 124 -0.90 -13.19 -2.82
N LYS A 125 -0.50 -12.87 -4.05
CA LYS A 125 0.64 -13.47 -4.75
C LYS A 125 1.97 -12.99 -4.20
N ALA A 126 2.09 -11.72 -3.83
CA ALA A 126 3.25 -11.17 -3.12
C ALA A 126 3.31 -11.67 -1.65
N LEU A 127 2.16 -11.96 -1.04
CA LEU A 127 2.07 -12.65 0.26
C LEU A 127 2.46 -14.13 0.13
N ALA A 128 2.21 -14.77 -1.02
CA ALA A 128 2.61 -16.15 -1.27
C ALA A 128 4.13 -16.33 -1.42
N SER A 129 4.88 -15.26 -1.74
CA SER A 129 6.35 -15.27 -1.76
C SER A 129 6.98 -15.01 -0.38
N LEU A 130 6.16 -14.79 0.66
CA LEU A 130 6.59 -14.70 2.05
C LEU A 130 6.38 -16.05 2.76
N SER A 131 7.29 -16.39 3.69
CA SER A 131 7.33 -17.68 4.37
C SER A 131 6.01 -18.06 5.06
N ALA A 132 5.78 -19.37 5.19
CA ALA A 132 4.53 -19.98 5.63
C ALA A 132 3.94 -19.40 6.94
N ASP A 133 4.80 -18.95 7.85
CA ASP A 133 4.39 -18.39 9.15
C ASP A 133 3.62 -17.06 9.04
N HIS A 134 3.84 -16.29 7.96
CA HIS A 134 3.14 -15.03 7.74
C HIS A 134 1.79 -15.18 7.03
N ARG A 135 1.50 -16.38 6.47
CA ARG A 135 0.24 -16.68 5.77
C ARG A 135 -0.91 -16.96 6.76
N LEU A 136 -0.61 -17.67 7.85
CA LEU A 136 -1.57 -18.06 8.88
C LEU A 136 -2.20 -16.87 9.63
N ALA A 137 -1.46 -15.79 9.83
CA ALA A 137 -1.95 -14.64 10.61
C ALA A 137 -3.01 -13.79 9.88
N ILE A 138 -3.11 -13.87 8.55
CA ILE A 138 -4.07 -13.08 7.75
C ILE A 138 -5.32 -13.90 7.40
N THR A 139 -5.22 -15.22 7.23
CA THR A 139 -6.39 -16.07 6.95
C THR A 139 -7.29 -16.30 8.17
N LEU A 140 -6.78 -16.02 9.37
CA LEU A 140 -7.48 -16.18 10.66
C LEU A 140 -8.16 -14.89 11.16
N CYS A 141 -8.19 -13.82 10.38
CA CYS A 141 -8.73 -12.52 10.81
C CYS A 141 -9.95 -12.04 10.00
N ASP A 142 -10.72 -12.98 9.43
CA ASP A 142 -12.13 -12.75 9.05
C ASP A 142 -13.05 -13.07 10.24
#